data_AF-A0A9D5H0L5-F1
#
_entry.id   AF-A0A9D5H0L5-F1
#
_cell.length_a   1.000
_cell.length_b   1.000
_cell.length_c   1.000
_cell.angle_alpha   90.00
_cell.angle_beta   90.00
_cell.angle_gamma   90.00
#
_symmetry.space_group_name_H-M   'P 1'
#
loop_
_entity.id
_entity.type
_entity.pdbx_description
1 polymer ?
#
loop_
_entity_poly.entity_id
_entity_poly.type
_entity_poly.pdbx_seq_one_letter_code
_entity_poly.pdbx_strand_id
1 'polypeptide(L)'
;IYLTSKPHYSHPLSIFNLSLTKFSFSIYTLFLANCHFKQRFEANFLTQRKTNMLGIFKEKLVNAPKELNSPASQNSNTKKAKPSHEILRDFMSCNSSNAFFMTFGNDALLAYSPSNTPSIYQRLFSGLDNIYCAFLGNLNNLSQLNKQYGLSKGSNEAMFIIEAYRTLRDRGPYPADQVLKEFEGSFGFVIYDHKNGTVFAASGSDGQIGLYWGIAADGSVVISENLELVKSSCAKSFAPFPNGCLFHSEHGLLNFEHPTKKMKAMPRIDSEGVMCGANFNVDSQSRNQMMPRVGSEANWSTWGQT
;
A
#
# COMPACT_ATOMS: atom_id res chain seq x y z
N ILE A 1 -30.07 -50.34 77.85
CA ILE A 1 -29.14 -49.20 78.02
C ILE A 1 -28.02 -49.40 77.00
N TYR A 2 -27.99 -48.56 75.97
CA TYR A 2 -27.15 -48.72 74.77
C TYR A 2 -25.76 -48.11 74.98
N LEU A 3 -24.71 -48.86 74.63
CA LEU A 3 -23.39 -48.35 74.21
C LEU A 3 -22.85 -49.28 73.10
N THR A 4 -22.92 -48.81 71.85
CA THR A 4 -21.79 -48.38 70.98
C THR A 4 -21.06 -49.50 70.23
N SER A 5 -21.39 -49.64 68.93
CA SER A 5 -20.39 -49.71 67.86
C SER A 5 -21.05 -49.33 66.52
N LYS A 6 -20.45 -48.37 65.80
CA LYS A 6 -20.77 -48.02 64.41
C LYS A 6 -19.45 -48.00 63.63
N PRO A 7 -19.42 -48.48 62.38
CA PRO A 7 -18.26 -48.36 61.51
C PRO A 7 -18.24 -47.00 60.80
N HIS A 8 -17.06 -46.40 60.71
CA HIS A 8 -16.78 -45.21 59.90
C HIS A 8 -16.54 -45.62 58.44
N TYR A 9 -17.37 -45.13 57.52
CA TYR A 9 -17.05 -45.04 56.09
C TYR A 9 -16.50 -43.63 55.82
N SER A 10 -15.25 -43.53 55.37
CA SER A 10 -14.63 -42.30 54.88
C SER A 10 -14.82 -42.16 53.36
N HIS A 11 -15.32 -41.00 52.95
CA HIS A 11 -15.63 -40.61 51.58
C HIS A 11 -14.37 -40.43 50.69
N PRO A 12 -14.41 -40.84 49.40
CA PRO A 12 -13.42 -40.47 48.40
C PRO A 12 -13.94 -39.26 47.59
N LEU A 13 -13.95 -38.05 48.17
CA LEU A 13 -14.37 -36.82 47.46
C LEU A 13 -13.30 -35.72 47.40
N SER A 14 -12.15 -35.92 48.05
CA SER A 14 -11.06 -34.93 48.07
C SER A 14 -10.05 -35.10 46.92
N ILE A 15 -9.84 -36.32 46.42
CA ILE A 15 -8.79 -36.60 45.42
C ILE A 15 -9.24 -36.22 43.99
N PHE A 16 -10.54 -36.32 43.68
CA PHE A 16 -11.07 -35.96 42.36
C PHE A 16 -11.06 -34.44 42.12
N ASN A 17 -11.34 -33.62 43.15
CA ASN A 17 -11.35 -32.16 43.02
C ASN A 17 -9.95 -31.55 42.87
N LEU A 18 -8.92 -32.14 43.48
CA LEU A 18 -7.53 -31.71 43.27
C LEU A 18 -7.00 -32.05 41.87
N SER A 19 -7.50 -33.13 41.25
CA SER A 19 -7.09 -33.53 39.91
C SER A 19 -7.69 -32.61 38.83
N LEU A 20 -8.98 -32.29 38.91
CA LEU A 20 -9.66 -31.39 37.96
C LEU A 20 -9.16 -29.94 38.04
N THR A 21 -8.88 -29.43 39.23
CA THR A 21 -8.33 -28.07 39.40
C THR A 21 -6.90 -27.97 38.87
N LYS A 22 -6.05 -28.97 39.10
CA LYS A 22 -4.69 -29.04 38.50
C LYS A 22 -4.75 -29.21 36.97
N PHE A 23 -5.70 -29.97 36.44
CA PHE A 23 -5.87 -30.14 34.99
C PHE A 23 -6.36 -28.85 34.32
N SER A 24 -7.32 -28.15 34.93
CA SER A 24 -7.81 -26.85 34.47
C SER A 24 -6.72 -25.77 34.53
N PHE A 25 -5.93 -25.73 35.60
CA PHE A 25 -4.80 -24.80 35.71
C PHE A 25 -3.72 -25.11 34.67
N SER A 26 -3.40 -26.39 34.43
CA SER A 26 -2.44 -26.79 33.40
C SER A 26 -2.90 -26.40 31.99
N ILE A 27 -4.19 -26.61 31.65
CA ILE A 27 -4.77 -26.19 30.37
C ILE A 27 -4.78 -24.66 30.25
N TYR A 28 -5.14 -23.92 31.30
CA TYR A 28 -5.13 -22.46 31.27
C TYR A 28 -3.72 -21.90 31.14
N THR A 29 -2.73 -22.54 31.77
CA THR A 29 -1.32 -22.17 31.65
C THR A 29 -0.78 -22.51 30.26
N LEU A 30 -1.19 -23.63 29.65
CA LEU A 30 -0.90 -24.00 28.26
C LEU A 30 -1.58 -23.05 27.26
N PHE A 31 -2.80 -22.57 27.55
CA PHE A 31 -3.54 -21.62 26.73
C PHE A 31 -2.96 -20.21 26.82
N LEU A 32 -2.57 -19.77 28.03
CA LEU A 32 -1.83 -18.52 28.26
C LEU A 32 -0.43 -18.59 27.68
N ALA A 33 0.28 -19.71 27.83
CA ALA A 33 1.57 -19.92 27.19
C ALA A 33 1.43 -19.93 25.67
N ASN A 34 0.37 -20.51 25.10
CA ASN A 34 0.08 -20.41 23.66
C ASN A 34 -0.35 -19.00 23.23
N CYS A 35 -1.04 -18.21 24.07
CA CYS A 35 -1.35 -16.81 23.78
C CYS A 35 -0.11 -15.92 23.87
N HIS A 36 0.73 -16.09 24.90
CA HIS A 36 2.00 -15.40 25.01
C HIS A 36 2.98 -15.86 23.94
N PHE A 37 2.98 -17.15 23.57
CA PHE A 37 3.76 -17.69 22.47
C PHE A 37 3.23 -17.18 21.15
N LYS A 38 1.92 -17.08 20.93
CA LYS A 38 1.30 -16.49 19.72
C LYS A 38 1.55 -14.99 19.65
N GLN A 39 1.44 -14.24 20.75
CA GLN A 39 1.81 -12.82 20.81
C GLN A 39 3.31 -12.62 20.64
N ARG A 40 4.16 -13.53 21.14
CA ARG A 40 5.62 -13.50 20.96
C ARG A 40 6.03 -14.03 19.59
N PHE A 41 5.25 -14.90 18.95
CA PHE A 41 5.42 -15.34 17.56
C PHE A 41 4.98 -14.23 16.62
N GLU A 42 3.86 -13.55 16.87
CA GLU A 42 3.40 -12.36 16.16
C GLU A 42 4.37 -11.18 16.40
N ALA A 43 4.88 -10.98 17.62
CA ALA A 43 5.87 -9.94 17.91
C ALA A 43 7.28 -10.25 17.36
N ASN A 44 7.65 -11.54 17.18
CA ASN A 44 8.92 -11.93 16.57
C ASN A 44 8.83 -12.05 15.03
N PHE A 45 7.65 -12.33 14.46
CA PHE A 45 7.36 -12.20 13.01
C PHE A 45 7.12 -10.74 12.58
N LEU A 46 6.89 -9.83 13.53
CA LEU A 46 7.19 -8.41 13.37
C LEU A 46 8.71 -8.13 13.39
N THR A 47 9.50 -9.06 12.83
CA THR A 47 10.81 -8.73 12.29
C THR A 47 10.59 -7.54 11.38
N GLN A 48 11.11 -6.37 11.76
CA GLN A 48 10.91 -5.10 11.07
C GLN A 48 10.96 -5.32 9.55
N ARG A 49 9.79 -5.31 8.90
CA ARG A 49 9.74 -5.36 7.44
C ARG A 49 10.43 -4.09 6.96
N LYS A 50 11.60 -4.24 6.35
CA LYS A 50 12.35 -3.13 5.78
C LYS A 50 11.45 -2.36 4.82
N THR A 51 11.35 -1.06 5.05
CA THR A 51 10.55 -0.08 4.31
C THR A 51 11.38 0.46 3.15
N ASN A 52 11.09 0.12 1.92
CA ASN A 52 11.97 0.42 0.79
C ASN A 52 11.53 1.66 0.04
N MET A 53 10.26 2.06 0.10
CA MET A 53 9.81 3.31 -0.50
C MET A 53 8.82 4.07 0.40
N LEU A 54 8.89 5.39 0.32
CA LEU A 54 7.98 6.31 0.98
C LEU A 54 7.85 7.57 0.12
N GLY A 55 6.63 7.92 -0.28
CA GLY A 55 6.28 9.21 -0.82
C GLY A 55 5.47 10.00 0.19
N ILE A 56 5.82 11.26 0.41
CA ILE A 56 5.01 12.19 1.20
C ILE A 56 4.76 13.44 0.35
N PHE A 57 3.50 13.78 0.14
CA PHE A 57 3.09 14.89 -0.70
C PHE A 57 2.13 15.80 0.06
N LYS A 58 2.45 17.08 0.19
CA LYS A 58 1.61 18.05 0.89
C LYS A 58 0.26 18.23 0.18
N GLU A 59 -0.75 18.62 0.96
CA GLU A 59 -2.12 18.88 0.50
C GLU A 59 -2.17 19.86 -0.69
N LYS A 60 -1.27 20.86 -0.72
CA LYS A 60 -1.12 21.81 -1.84
C LYS A 60 -0.77 21.16 -3.19
N LEU A 61 -0.10 20.00 -3.19
CA LEU A 61 0.21 19.25 -4.41
C LEU A 61 -0.82 18.16 -4.70
N VAL A 62 -1.33 17.52 -3.64
CA VAL A 62 -2.18 16.34 -3.76
C VAL A 62 -3.43 16.52 -2.94
N ASN A 63 -4.56 16.63 -3.61
CA ASN A 63 -5.87 16.58 -2.97
C ASN A 63 -6.27 15.12 -2.73
N ALA A 64 -6.01 14.62 -1.52
CA ALA A 64 -6.37 13.28 -1.13
C ALA A 64 -7.89 13.06 -1.21
N PRO A 65 -8.37 11.85 -1.58
CA PRO A 65 -9.79 11.53 -1.42
C PRO A 65 -10.22 11.74 0.02
N LYS A 66 -11.27 12.54 0.23
CA LYS A 66 -11.76 12.91 1.58
C LYS A 66 -12.18 11.68 2.38
N GLU A 67 -12.64 10.64 1.69
CA GLU A 67 -13.10 9.38 2.24
C GLU A 67 -11.95 8.54 2.85
N LEU A 68 -10.71 8.85 2.50
CA LEU A 68 -9.54 8.24 3.14
C LEU A 68 -9.31 8.80 4.55
N ASN A 69 -9.83 10.01 4.85
CA ASN A 69 -9.70 10.63 6.16
C ASN A 69 -10.73 10.05 7.14
N SER A 70 -10.27 9.39 8.19
CA SER A 70 -11.14 8.91 9.27
C SER A 70 -11.34 10.00 10.33
N PRO A 71 -12.60 10.36 10.65
CA PRO A 71 -12.90 11.24 11.78
C PRO A 71 -12.38 10.69 13.12
N ALA A 72 -12.21 9.37 13.23
CA ALA A 72 -11.72 8.74 14.45
C ALA A 72 -10.26 9.09 14.75
N SER A 73 -9.47 9.50 13.75
CA SER A 73 -8.08 9.93 13.95
C SER A 73 -7.94 11.17 14.85
N GLN A 74 -9.03 11.92 15.07
CA GLN A 74 -9.08 13.10 15.93
C GLN A 74 -9.55 12.82 17.36
N ASN A 75 -10.03 11.61 17.66
CA ASN A 75 -10.50 11.25 19.00
C ASN A 75 -9.33 11.00 19.97
N SER A 76 -9.45 11.47 21.21
CA SER A 76 -8.37 11.44 22.23
C SER A 76 -7.92 10.03 22.63
N ASN A 77 -8.77 9.02 22.43
CA ASN A 77 -8.52 7.64 22.89
C ASN A 77 -7.85 6.75 21.83
N THR A 78 -7.59 7.27 20.63
CA THR A 78 -6.93 6.54 19.55
C THR A 78 -5.54 7.10 19.25
N LYS A 79 -4.64 6.26 18.71
CA LYS A 79 -3.35 6.73 18.18
C LYS A 79 -3.59 7.86 17.19
N LYS A 80 -2.86 8.97 17.33
CA LYS A 80 -2.94 10.11 16.42
C LYS A 80 -2.06 9.88 15.19
N ALA A 81 -2.45 10.49 14.07
CA ALA A 81 -1.57 10.57 12.91
C ALA A 81 -0.31 11.39 13.27
N LYS A 82 0.78 11.11 12.57
CA LYS A 82 2.07 11.79 12.72
C LYS A 82 2.24 12.87 11.65
N PRO A 83 2.98 13.96 11.93
CA PRO A 83 3.38 14.92 10.90
C PRO A 83 4.45 14.31 9.98
N SER A 84 4.58 14.85 8.76
CA SER A 84 5.48 14.32 7.72
C SER A 84 6.92 14.05 8.17
N HIS A 85 7.48 14.94 8.99
CA HIS A 85 8.88 14.85 9.43
C HIS A 85 9.14 13.70 10.42
N GLU A 86 8.15 13.33 11.23
CA GLU A 86 8.23 12.15 12.11
C GLU A 86 8.13 10.86 11.30
N ILE A 87 7.25 10.83 10.28
CA ILE A 87 7.10 9.69 9.37
C ILE A 87 8.41 9.40 8.64
N LEU A 88 9.08 10.45 8.16
CA LEU A 88 10.42 10.32 7.56
C LEU A 88 11.42 9.76 8.57
N ARG A 89 11.45 10.28 9.80
CA ARG A 89 12.38 9.83 10.84
C ARG A 89 12.17 8.35 11.15
N ASP A 90 10.92 7.91 11.25
CA ASP A 90 10.56 6.50 11.47
C ASP A 90 11.03 5.63 10.30
N PHE A 91 10.79 6.06 9.06
CA PHE A 91 11.28 5.38 7.86
C PHE A 91 12.81 5.22 7.89
N MET A 92 13.55 6.29 8.18
CA MET A 92 15.01 6.24 8.22
C MET A 92 15.52 5.33 9.34
N SER A 93 14.80 5.29 10.47
CA SER A 93 15.15 4.49 11.64
C SER A 93 14.84 2.99 11.45
N CYS A 94 13.83 2.65 10.64
CA CYS A 94 13.44 1.28 10.31
C CYS A 94 14.29 0.66 9.18
N ASN A 95 15.20 1.41 8.57
CA ASN A 95 15.93 1.01 7.38
C ASN A 95 17.44 0.90 7.59
N SER A 96 18.09 0.26 6.62
CA SER A 96 19.54 0.08 6.63
C SER A 96 20.29 1.40 6.44
N SER A 97 21.61 1.39 6.70
CA SER A 97 22.50 2.55 6.56
C SER A 97 22.49 3.23 5.19
N ASN A 98 21.94 2.58 4.16
CA ASN A 98 21.92 3.07 2.78
C ASN A 98 20.58 3.69 2.37
N ALA A 99 19.64 3.84 3.30
CA ALA A 99 18.43 4.60 3.04
C ALA A 99 18.77 6.06 2.74
N PHE A 100 18.06 6.64 1.78
CA PHE A 100 18.18 8.04 1.42
C PHE A 100 16.80 8.64 1.20
N PHE A 101 16.74 9.96 1.16
CA PHE A 101 15.55 10.68 0.79
C PHE A 101 15.91 11.91 -0.02
N MET A 102 14.95 12.37 -0.81
CA MET A 102 14.99 13.58 -1.59
C MET A 102 13.82 14.44 -1.17
N THR A 103 14.08 15.72 -0.95
CA THR A 103 13.06 16.73 -0.69
C THR A 103 12.98 17.68 -1.88
N PHE A 104 11.77 18.05 -2.24
CA PHE A 104 11.50 18.94 -3.36
C PHE A 104 10.78 20.17 -2.82
N GLY A 105 11.58 21.10 -2.31
CA GLY A 105 11.09 22.21 -1.49
C GLY A 105 10.39 21.68 -0.22
N ASN A 106 9.25 22.29 0.12
CA ASN A 106 8.46 21.91 1.29
C ASN A 106 7.25 21.04 0.93
N ASP A 107 7.17 20.61 -0.33
CA ASP A 107 5.94 20.18 -0.96
C ASP A 107 5.88 18.67 -1.15
N ALA A 108 7.01 18.08 -1.52
CA ALA A 108 7.12 16.65 -1.78
C ALA A 108 8.41 16.08 -1.19
N LEU A 109 8.33 14.82 -0.81
CA LEU A 109 9.44 14.01 -0.35
C LEU A 109 9.31 12.61 -0.95
N LEU A 110 10.43 12.08 -1.43
CA LEU A 110 10.59 10.67 -1.76
C LEU A 110 11.72 10.10 -0.92
N ALA A 111 11.48 9.01 -0.20
CA ALA A 111 12.51 8.26 0.48
C ALA A 111 12.56 6.82 -0.06
N TYR A 112 13.77 6.29 -0.13
CA TYR A 112 14.04 4.97 -0.64
C TYR A 112 15.11 4.28 0.19
N SER A 113 14.94 2.99 0.44
CA SER A 113 15.96 2.14 1.06
C SER A 113 16.23 0.94 0.18
N PRO A 114 17.46 0.77 -0.32
CA PRO A 114 17.87 -0.45 -0.98
C PRO A 114 17.68 -1.65 -0.04
N SER A 115 17.12 -2.73 -0.58
CA SER A 115 16.99 -3.99 0.13
C SER A 115 18.12 -4.92 -0.27
N ASN A 116 18.98 -5.28 0.69
CA ASN A 116 20.01 -6.32 0.47
C ASN A 116 19.45 -7.75 0.51
N THR A 117 18.17 -7.92 0.86
CA THR A 117 17.53 -9.24 0.84
C THR A 117 16.94 -9.52 -0.54
N PRO A 118 17.19 -10.71 -1.12
CA PRO A 118 16.53 -11.13 -2.35
C PRO A 118 15.02 -11.02 -2.20
N SER A 119 14.36 -10.33 -3.14
CA SER A 119 12.92 -10.23 -3.21
C SER A 119 12.45 -10.80 -4.54
N ILE A 120 11.27 -11.41 -4.54
CA ILE A 120 10.61 -11.91 -5.76
C ILE A 120 10.31 -10.73 -6.71
N TYR A 121 10.07 -9.54 -6.16
CA TYR A 121 9.76 -8.33 -6.90
C TYR A 121 10.95 -7.37 -6.87
N GLN A 122 11.24 -6.73 -8.02
CA GLN A 122 12.29 -5.74 -8.08
C GLN A 122 11.85 -4.46 -7.38
N ARG A 123 12.83 -3.74 -6.82
CA ARG A 123 12.65 -2.43 -6.23
C ARG A 123 13.65 -1.51 -6.88
N LEU A 124 13.14 -0.49 -7.56
CA LEU A 124 13.95 0.40 -8.38
C LEU A 124 13.60 1.84 -8.03
N PHE A 125 14.61 2.68 -7.96
CA PHE A 125 14.46 4.13 -7.87
C PHE A 125 15.26 4.75 -9.00
N SER A 126 14.59 5.52 -9.86
CA SER A 126 15.20 6.18 -11.01
C SER A 126 14.78 7.64 -11.07
N GLY A 127 15.64 8.48 -11.64
CA GLY A 127 15.34 9.88 -11.92
C GLY A 127 15.83 10.27 -13.32
N LEU A 128 14.99 10.96 -14.08
CA LEU A 128 15.31 11.50 -15.41
C LEU A 128 14.55 12.81 -15.62
N ASP A 129 15.23 13.85 -16.09
CA ASP A 129 14.64 15.15 -16.44
C ASP A 129 13.74 15.77 -15.34
N ASN A 130 14.18 15.69 -14.08
CA ASN A 130 13.45 16.12 -12.87
C ASN A 130 12.17 15.34 -12.56
N ILE A 131 12.04 14.14 -13.12
CA ILE A 131 10.97 13.19 -12.83
C ILE A 131 11.58 12.01 -12.10
N TYR A 132 11.02 11.67 -10.95
CA TYR A 132 11.53 10.64 -10.06
C TYR A 132 10.50 9.54 -9.91
N CYS A 133 10.92 8.29 -10.06
CA CYS A 133 10.05 7.12 -9.95
C CYS A 133 10.59 6.13 -8.92
N ALA A 134 9.75 5.80 -7.95
CA ALA A 134 9.91 4.62 -7.11
C ALA A 134 9.02 3.51 -7.68
N PHE A 135 9.63 2.40 -8.11
CA PHE A 135 8.97 1.26 -8.73
C PHE A 135 9.15 0.00 -7.89
N LEU A 136 8.10 -0.80 -7.81
CA LEU A 136 8.03 -2.08 -7.12
C LEU A 136 7.35 -3.09 -8.06
N GLY A 137 8.00 -4.22 -8.32
CA GLY A 137 7.44 -5.26 -9.17
C GLY A 137 8.33 -5.71 -10.32
N ASN A 138 7.72 -6.13 -11.41
CA ASN A 138 8.34 -6.54 -12.66
C ASN A 138 7.36 -6.41 -13.82
N LEU A 139 7.88 -6.02 -14.98
CA LEU A 139 7.12 -5.98 -16.23
C LEU A 139 7.59 -7.11 -17.14
N ASN A 140 6.78 -8.15 -17.29
CA ASN A 140 7.06 -9.34 -18.08
C ASN A 140 7.21 -9.03 -19.58
N ASN A 141 6.54 -7.99 -20.07
CA ASN A 141 6.58 -7.55 -21.46
C ASN A 141 7.42 -6.28 -21.68
N LEU A 142 8.31 -5.91 -20.75
CA LEU A 142 9.16 -4.70 -20.84
C LEU A 142 9.91 -4.58 -22.18
N SER A 143 10.44 -5.69 -22.71
CA SER A 143 11.17 -5.67 -23.98
C SER A 143 10.29 -5.34 -25.19
N GLN A 144 9.01 -5.75 -25.16
CA GLN A 144 8.01 -5.41 -26.17
C GLN A 144 7.60 -3.95 -26.04
N LEU A 145 7.31 -3.50 -24.81
CA LEU A 145 6.96 -2.10 -24.53
C LEU A 145 8.08 -1.15 -24.99
N ASN A 146 9.34 -1.45 -24.66
CA ASN A 146 10.48 -0.65 -25.12
C ASN A 146 10.53 -0.52 -26.66
N LYS A 147 10.22 -1.59 -27.41
CA LYS A 147 10.16 -1.53 -28.88
C LYS A 147 8.99 -0.69 -29.37
N GLN A 148 7.80 -0.88 -28.78
CA GLN A 148 6.57 -0.19 -29.18
C GLN A 148 6.66 1.32 -28.96
N TYR A 149 7.26 1.74 -27.85
CA TYR A 149 7.44 3.16 -27.51
C TYR A 149 8.76 3.75 -28.03
N GLY A 150 9.56 2.97 -28.77
CA GLY A 150 10.81 3.45 -29.37
C GLY A 150 11.90 3.82 -28.37
N LEU A 151 11.90 3.17 -27.20
CA LEU A 151 12.85 3.43 -26.11
C LEU A 151 14.15 2.65 -26.30
N SER A 152 15.26 3.20 -25.78
CA SER A 152 16.59 2.60 -25.91
C SER A 152 16.67 1.20 -25.31
N LYS A 153 17.50 0.33 -25.90
CA LYS A 153 17.81 -1.00 -25.33
C LYS A 153 18.48 -0.84 -23.97
N GLY A 154 17.93 -1.48 -22.93
CA GLY A 154 18.53 -1.54 -21.59
C GLY A 154 17.84 -0.71 -20.50
N SER A 155 16.71 -0.06 -20.78
CA SER A 155 15.90 0.61 -19.76
C SER A 155 15.34 -0.40 -18.76
N ASN A 156 15.61 -0.19 -17.48
CA ASN A 156 14.91 -0.88 -16.39
C ASN A 156 13.46 -0.37 -16.29
N GLU A 157 12.62 -1.06 -15.53
CA GLU A 157 11.19 -0.78 -15.40
C GLU A 157 10.96 0.66 -14.91
N ALA A 158 11.69 1.13 -13.90
CA ALA A 158 11.54 2.49 -13.40
C ALA A 158 11.88 3.55 -14.47
N MET A 159 12.91 3.33 -15.28
CA MET A 159 13.25 4.24 -16.38
C MET A 159 12.19 4.22 -17.48
N PHE A 160 11.69 3.02 -17.83
CA PHE A 160 10.59 2.87 -18.78
C PHE A 160 9.34 3.64 -18.33
N ILE A 161 8.97 3.51 -17.05
CA ILE A 161 7.82 4.21 -16.46
C ILE A 161 7.97 5.74 -16.55
N ILE A 162 9.17 6.28 -16.30
CA ILE A 162 9.42 7.72 -16.43
C ILE A 162 9.21 8.16 -17.89
N GLU A 163 9.76 7.44 -18.86
CA GLU A 163 9.62 7.80 -20.28
C GLU A 163 8.18 7.65 -20.80
N ALA A 164 7.46 6.63 -20.35
CA ALA A 164 6.05 6.45 -20.65
C ALA A 164 5.22 7.63 -20.09
N TYR A 165 5.44 8.01 -18.83
CA TYR A 165 4.79 9.17 -18.21
C TYR A 165 5.10 10.48 -18.97
N ARG A 166 6.35 10.71 -19.34
CA ARG A 166 6.74 11.89 -20.14
C ARG A 166 6.01 11.94 -21.47
N THR A 167 5.90 10.81 -22.15
CA THR A 167 5.19 10.71 -23.43
C THR A 167 3.71 11.04 -23.27
N LEU A 168 3.07 10.51 -22.21
CA LEU A 168 1.69 10.82 -21.85
C LEU A 168 1.48 12.30 -21.54
N ARG A 169 2.39 12.92 -20.78
CA ARG A 169 2.33 14.33 -20.39
C ARG A 169 2.58 15.28 -21.57
N ASP A 170 3.66 15.06 -22.31
CA ASP A 170 4.17 16.03 -23.30
C ASP A 170 3.46 15.91 -24.65
N ARG A 171 3.09 14.70 -25.05
CA ARG A 171 2.53 14.41 -26.37
C ARG A 171 1.10 13.91 -26.31
N GLY A 172 0.73 13.25 -25.21
CA GLY A 172 -0.61 12.67 -24.99
C GLY A 172 -1.16 11.85 -26.16
N PRO A 173 -0.37 10.99 -26.83
CA PRO A 173 -0.86 10.23 -27.98
C PRO A 173 -1.95 9.22 -27.60
N TYR A 174 -1.91 8.75 -26.35
CA TYR A 174 -2.81 7.76 -25.77
C TYR A 174 -3.21 8.20 -24.35
N PRO A 175 -4.40 7.80 -23.86
CA PRO A 175 -4.77 8.05 -22.47
C PRO A 175 -3.98 7.11 -21.54
N ALA A 176 -3.73 7.55 -20.30
CA ALA A 176 -2.88 6.83 -19.35
C ALA A 176 -3.41 5.43 -18.99
N ASP A 177 -4.73 5.26 -18.98
CA ASP A 177 -5.36 3.97 -18.72
C ASP A 177 -5.04 2.93 -19.80
N GLN A 178 -5.00 3.34 -21.08
CA GLN A 178 -4.66 2.44 -22.18
C GLN A 178 -3.21 1.95 -22.06
N VAL A 179 -2.27 2.86 -21.76
CA VAL A 179 -0.86 2.49 -21.59
C VAL A 179 -0.67 1.56 -20.40
N LEU A 180 -1.29 1.85 -19.25
CA LEU A 180 -1.18 1.00 -18.06
C LEU A 180 -1.82 -0.38 -18.24
N LYS A 181 -2.86 -0.49 -19.07
CA LYS A 181 -3.49 -1.77 -19.41
C LYS A 181 -2.61 -2.67 -20.28
N GLU A 182 -1.64 -2.10 -21.00
CA GLU A 182 -0.66 -2.87 -21.76
C GLU A 182 0.46 -3.45 -20.89
N PHE A 183 0.56 -3.08 -19.61
CA PHE A 183 1.61 -3.59 -18.73
C PHE A 183 1.27 -5.01 -18.28
N GLU A 184 2.15 -5.96 -18.60
CA GLU A 184 2.02 -7.34 -18.15
C GLU A 184 2.97 -7.60 -16.98
N GLY A 185 2.44 -8.06 -15.85
CA GLY A 185 3.22 -8.39 -14.65
C GLY A 185 2.64 -7.78 -13.39
N SER A 186 3.36 -7.95 -12.30
CA SER A 186 3.01 -7.41 -10.99
C SER A 186 3.76 -6.11 -10.80
N PHE A 187 3.07 -4.97 -10.72
CA PHE A 187 3.72 -3.67 -10.58
C PHE A 187 2.99 -2.73 -9.62
N GLY A 188 3.73 -1.80 -9.06
CA GLY A 188 3.24 -0.63 -8.35
C GLY A 188 4.32 0.45 -8.37
N PHE A 189 3.94 1.70 -8.60
CA PHE A 189 4.92 2.78 -8.65
C PHE A 189 4.35 4.11 -8.21
N VAL A 190 5.25 5.03 -7.88
CA VAL A 190 4.97 6.44 -7.59
C VAL A 190 5.96 7.29 -8.36
N ILE A 191 5.43 8.17 -9.21
CA ILE A 191 6.16 9.21 -9.92
C ILE A 191 5.89 10.55 -9.24
N TYR A 192 6.96 11.32 -9.06
CA TYR A 192 6.88 12.74 -8.81
C TYR A 192 7.60 13.51 -9.92
N ASP A 193 6.83 14.30 -10.66
CA ASP A 193 7.33 15.26 -11.63
C ASP A 193 7.57 16.59 -10.94
N HIS A 194 8.83 16.88 -10.61
CA HIS A 194 9.18 18.11 -9.91
C HIS A 194 8.94 19.35 -10.77
N LYS A 195 9.04 19.24 -12.11
CA LYS A 195 8.86 20.37 -13.02
C LYS A 195 7.42 20.87 -13.03
N ASN A 196 6.47 19.94 -13.02
CA ASN A 196 5.03 20.25 -13.08
C ASN A 196 4.36 20.19 -11.70
N GLY A 197 5.05 19.70 -10.66
CA GLY A 197 4.45 19.50 -9.33
C GLY A 197 3.43 18.36 -9.32
N THR A 198 3.54 17.40 -10.25
CA THR A 198 2.53 16.36 -10.47
C THR A 198 2.93 15.06 -9.78
N VAL A 199 1.98 14.43 -9.09
CA VAL A 199 2.12 13.07 -8.55
C VAL A 199 1.31 12.12 -9.40
N PHE A 200 1.94 11.02 -9.83
CA PHE A 200 1.29 9.96 -10.59
C PHE A 200 1.65 8.60 -9.99
N ALA A 201 0.66 7.87 -9.49
CA ALA A 201 0.87 6.55 -8.88
C ALA A 201 -0.02 5.51 -9.55
N ALA A 202 0.41 4.27 -9.64
CA ALA A 202 -0.45 3.18 -10.12
C ALA A 202 -0.10 1.86 -9.45
N SER A 203 -1.07 0.95 -9.44
CA SER A 203 -0.92 -0.43 -8.99
C SER A 203 -1.56 -1.38 -10.00
N GLY A 204 -0.86 -2.49 -10.29
CA GLY A 204 -1.32 -3.54 -11.19
C GLY A 204 -2.62 -4.20 -10.71
N SER A 205 -3.30 -4.88 -11.62
CA SER A 205 -4.61 -5.49 -11.36
C SER A 205 -4.55 -6.80 -10.57
N ASP A 206 -3.40 -7.48 -10.59
CA ASP A 206 -3.21 -8.81 -9.98
C ASP A 206 -3.16 -8.80 -8.44
N GLY A 207 -3.06 -7.61 -7.85
CA GLY A 207 -3.00 -7.41 -6.40
C GLY A 207 -1.77 -8.01 -5.72
N GLN A 208 -0.74 -8.38 -6.50
CA GLN A 208 0.47 -8.99 -5.96
C GLN A 208 1.40 -7.96 -5.31
N ILE A 209 1.36 -6.72 -5.81
CA ILE A 209 2.12 -5.60 -5.25
C ILE A 209 1.28 -4.87 -4.21
N GLY A 210 1.71 -4.96 -2.95
CA GLY A 210 1.07 -4.25 -1.85
C GLY A 210 1.51 -2.79 -1.78
N LEU A 211 0.68 -1.89 -2.30
CA LEU A 211 0.84 -0.44 -2.14
C LEU A 211 -0.21 0.09 -1.16
N TYR A 212 0.18 0.98 -0.26
CA TYR A 212 -0.69 1.56 0.76
C TYR A 212 -0.59 3.07 0.74
N TRP A 213 -1.68 3.72 1.11
CA TRP A 213 -1.75 5.17 1.19
C TRP A 213 -2.56 5.63 2.40
N GLY A 214 -2.28 6.84 2.86
CA GLY A 214 -2.95 7.43 4.00
C GLY A 214 -2.73 8.93 4.09
N ILE A 215 -3.37 9.54 5.08
CA ILE A 215 -3.31 10.98 5.35
C ILE A 215 -2.58 11.20 6.68
N ALA A 216 -1.48 11.96 6.61
CA ALA A 216 -0.70 12.39 7.75
C ALA A 216 -1.42 13.48 8.57
N ALA A 217 -0.90 13.80 9.76
CA ALA A 217 -1.49 14.80 10.65
C ALA A 217 -1.54 16.22 10.06
N ASP A 218 -0.63 16.51 9.13
CA ASP A 218 -0.51 17.80 8.44
C ASP A 218 -1.23 17.80 7.07
N GLY A 219 -2.14 16.85 6.84
CA GLY A 219 -2.92 16.73 5.60
C GLY A 219 -2.15 16.12 4.42
N SER A 220 -0.87 15.77 4.60
CA SER A 220 -0.05 15.21 3.52
C SER A 220 -0.49 13.80 3.16
N VAL A 221 -0.52 13.48 1.87
CA VAL A 221 -0.68 12.11 1.38
C VAL A 221 0.62 11.35 1.57
N VAL A 222 0.53 10.19 2.21
CA VAL A 222 1.62 9.26 2.43
C VAL A 222 1.38 8.04 1.58
N ILE A 223 2.36 7.61 0.79
CA ILE A 223 2.31 6.39 -0.03
C ILE A 223 3.53 5.54 0.30
N SER A 224 3.34 4.25 0.58
CA SER A 224 4.44 3.31 0.85
C SER A 224 3.98 1.88 0.60
N GLU A 225 4.91 0.98 0.29
CA GLU A 225 4.64 -0.45 0.23
C GLU A 225 4.61 -1.13 1.60
N ASN A 226 4.94 -0.42 2.68
CA ASN A 226 4.88 -0.95 4.03
C ASN A 226 3.60 -0.52 4.77
N LEU A 227 2.69 -1.48 4.93
CA LEU A 227 1.45 -1.33 5.69
C LEU A 227 1.67 -0.82 7.12
N GLU A 228 2.64 -1.37 7.85
CA GLU A 228 2.86 -1.02 9.26
C GLU A 228 3.39 0.41 9.42
N LEU A 229 4.23 0.86 8.49
CA LEU A 229 4.66 2.26 8.43
C LEU A 229 3.44 3.17 8.21
N VAL A 230 2.62 2.90 7.19
CA VAL A 230 1.44 3.72 6.88
C VAL A 230 0.44 3.71 8.05
N LYS A 231 0.17 2.54 8.64
CA LYS A 231 -0.75 2.40 9.79
C LYS A 231 -0.25 3.13 11.04
N SER A 232 1.04 3.03 11.34
CA SER A 232 1.63 3.75 12.49
C SER A 232 1.77 5.25 12.25
N SER A 233 1.80 5.69 10.99
CA SER A 233 1.94 7.08 10.57
C SER A 233 0.61 7.81 10.42
N CYS A 234 -0.38 7.17 9.78
CA CYS A 234 -1.67 7.78 9.43
C CYS A 234 -2.80 7.34 10.38
N ALA A 235 -2.48 6.56 11.41
CA ALA A 235 -3.43 6.03 12.39
C ALA A 235 -4.61 5.27 11.76
N LYS A 236 -5.81 5.87 11.75
CA LYS A 236 -7.02 5.29 11.15
C LYS A 236 -7.31 5.86 9.75
N SER A 237 -6.56 6.84 9.26
CA SER A 237 -6.75 7.48 7.96
C SER A 237 -5.87 6.84 6.88
N PHE A 238 -6.07 5.54 6.61
CA PHE A 238 -5.29 4.80 5.61
C PHE A 238 -6.09 3.68 4.94
N ALA A 239 -5.62 3.26 3.78
CA ALA A 239 -6.15 2.12 3.05
C ALA A 239 -5.06 1.43 2.21
N PRO A 240 -5.32 0.22 1.70
CA PRO A 240 -4.63 -0.25 0.51
C PRO A 240 -4.88 0.73 -0.65
N PHE A 241 -3.85 0.96 -1.46
CA PHE A 241 -4.04 1.57 -2.76
C PHE A 241 -4.76 0.56 -3.67
N PRO A 242 -5.83 0.94 -4.38
CA PRO A 242 -6.65 0.00 -5.11
C PRO A 242 -5.91 -0.60 -6.31
N ASN A 243 -6.13 -1.89 -6.54
CA ASN A 243 -5.57 -2.62 -7.68
C ASN A 243 -6.20 -2.16 -8.99
N GLY A 244 -5.47 -2.28 -10.09
CA GLY A 244 -5.99 -1.91 -11.42
C GLY A 244 -6.28 -0.41 -11.54
N CYS A 245 -5.66 0.41 -10.68
CA CYS A 245 -5.95 1.83 -10.59
C CYS A 245 -4.69 2.68 -10.77
N LEU A 246 -4.94 3.91 -11.22
CA LEU A 246 -3.98 5.00 -11.26
C LEU A 246 -4.53 6.18 -10.45
N PHE A 247 -3.63 6.96 -9.88
CA PHE A 247 -3.91 8.22 -9.23
C PHE A 247 -3.07 9.29 -9.90
N HIS A 248 -3.70 10.36 -10.35
CA HIS A 248 -3.04 11.57 -10.84
C HIS A 248 -3.44 12.74 -9.96
N SER A 249 -2.49 13.51 -9.45
CA SER A 249 -2.75 14.64 -8.52
C SER A 249 -3.86 15.60 -8.98
N GLU A 250 -4.00 15.83 -10.28
CA GLU A 250 -5.06 16.69 -10.84
C GLU A 250 -6.37 15.97 -11.21
N HIS A 251 -6.30 14.68 -11.57
CA HIS A 251 -7.48 13.93 -12.07
C HIS A 251 -8.07 12.97 -11.03
N GLY A 252 -7.41 12.83 -9.89
CA GLY A 252 -7.78 11.91 -8.83
C GLY A 252 -7.54 10.45 -9.21
N LEU A 253 -8.33 9.58 -8.60
CA LEU A 253 -8.21 8.13 -8.69
C LEU A 253 -9.12 7.58 -9.81
N LEU A 254 -8.55 6.76 -10.69
CA LEU A 254 -9.22 6.13 -11.83
C LEU A 254 -8.85 4.65 -11.88
N ASN A 255 -9.77 3.80 -12.35
CA ASN A 255 -9.47 2.40 -12.66
C ASN A 255 -9.15 2.29 -14.16
N PHE A 256 -7.96 1.78 -14.49
CA PHE A 256 -7.52 1.69 -15.89
C PHE A 256 -8.08 0.47 -16.64
N GLU A 257 -8.64 -0.52 -15.93
CA GLU A 257 -9.38 -1.62 -16.56
C GLU A 257 -10.79 -1.19 -16.99
N HIS A 258 -11.36 -0.24 -16.24
CA HIS A 258 -12.70 0.30 -16.40
C HIS A 258 -12.69 1.84 -16.41
N PRO A 259 -12.00 2.50 -17.36
CA PRO A 259 -11.79 3.96 -17.36
C PRO A 259 -13.09 4.77 -17.48
N THR A 260 -14.14 4.17 -18.03
CA THR A 260 -15.47 4.80 -18.15
C THR A 260 -16.33 4.67 -16.90
N LYS A 261 -15.84 4.01 -15.85
CA LYS A 261 -16.57 3.81 -14.60
C LYS A 261 -16.04 4.73 -13.51
N LYS A 262 -16.93 5.20 -12.64
CA LYS A 262 -16.56 6.00 -11.47
C LYS A 262 -15.99 5.09 -10.38
N MET A 263 -15.05 5.63 -9.61
CA MET A 263 -14.62 5.02 -8.35
C MET A 263 -15.61 5.36 -7.23
N LYS A 264 -15.88 4.39 -6.38
CA LYS A 264 -16.76 4.51 -5.20
C LYS A 264 -15.97 4.16 -3.95
N ALA A 265 -15.97 5.07 -2.99
CA ALA A 265 -15.39 4.83 -1.68
C ALA A 265 -16.31 3.94 -0.83
N MET A 266 -15.73 2.90 -0.25
CA MET A 266 -16.35 1.95 0.69
C MET A 266 -15.69 2.15 2.06
N PRO A 267 -16.37 2.80 3.01
CA PRO A 267 -15.83 3.01 4.36
C PRO A 267 -15.41 1.68 4.98
N ARG A 268 -14.24 1.66 5.62
CA ARG A 268 -13.76 0.48 6.33
C ARG A 268 -14.01 0.63 7.82
N ILE A 269 -14.30 -0.48 8.49
CA ILE A 269 -14.42 -0.55 9.94
C ILE A 269 -13.41 -1.59 10.41
N ASP A 270 -12.63 -1.26 11.43
CA ASP A 270 -11.69 -2.19 12.04
C ASP A 270 -12.35 -3.11 13.07
N SER A 271 -11.56 -3.99 13.68
CA SER A 271 -12.04 -4.92 14.72
C SER A 271 -12.56 -4.24 15.98
N GLU A 272 -12.24 -2.96 16.20
CA GLU A 272 -12.71 -2.16 17.34
C GLU A 272 -14.05 -1.46 17.02
N GLY A 273 -14.60 -1.66 15.81
CA GLY A 273 -15.80 -0.98 15.36
C GLY A 273 -15.56 0.46 14.91
N VAL A 274 -14.30 0.85 14.72
CA VAL A 274 -13.91 2.23 14.37
C VAL A 274 -13.68 2.37 12.87
N MET A 275 -14.21 3.44 12.28
CA MET A 275 -14.01 3.75 10.87
C MET A 275 -12.52 3.99 10.57
N CYS A 276 -11.96 3.32 9.56
CA CYS A 276 -10.55 3.42 9.19
C CYS A 276 -10.33 3.65 7.67
N GLY A 277 -10.52 4.89 7.23
CA GLY A 277 -10.41 5.26 5.82
C GLY A 277 -11.44 4.54 4.94
N ALA A 278 -11.13 4.41 3.66
CA ALA A 278 -12.02 3.76 2.69
C ALA A 278 -11.24 2.91 1.68
N ASN A 279 -11.82 1.78 1.29
CA ASN A 279 -11.42 1.07 0.07
C ASN A 279 -12.08 1.75 -1.14
N PHE A 280 -11.45 1.71 -2.30
CA PHE A 280 -12.01 2.30 -3.51
C PHE A 280 -12.26 1.21 -4.54
N ASN A 281 -13.52 1.05 -4.95
CA ASN A 281 -13.94 0.05 -5.91
C ASN A 281 -14.64 0.70 -7.11
N VAL A 282 -14.66 0.01 -8.24
CA VAL A 282 -15.40 0.46 -9.41
C VAL A 282 -16.90 0.41 -9.15
N ASP A 283 -17.60 1.52 -9.42
CA ASP A 283 -19.06 1.55 -9.42
C ASP A 283 -19.59 0.96 -10.73
N SER A 284 -19.98 -0.30 -10.68
CA SER A 284 -20.51 -1.05 -11.83
C SER A 284 -21.74 -0.40 -12.47
N GLN A 285 -22.52 0.37 -11.72
CA GLN A 285 -23.74 1.02 -12.19
C GLN A 285 -23.49 2.41 -12.79
N SER A 286 -22.35 3.03 -12.47
CA SER A 286 -21.97 4.31 -13.05
C SER A 286 -21.54 4.18 -14.52
N ARG A 287 -21.71 5.25 -15.30
CA ARG A 287 -20.99 5.48 -16.57
C ARG A 287 -20.59 6.95 -16.60
N ASN A 288 -19.30 7.22 -16.77
CA ASN A 288 -18.80 8.53 -17.13
C ASN A 288 -19.10 8.77 -18.61
N GLN A 289 -19.55 9.98 -18.96
CA GLN A 289 -19.58 10.45 -20.34
C GLN A 289 -18.16 10.79 -20.78
N MET A 290 -17.28 9.80 -20.87
CA MET A 290 -16.03 9.98 -21.61
C MET A 290 -16.42 9.85 -23.09
N MET A 291 -16.31 10.94 -23.85
CA MET A 291 -16.52 10.86 -25.30
C MET A 291 -15.55 9.79 -25.85
N PRO A 292 -16.03 8.77 -26.56
CA PRO A 292 -15.15 7.80 -27.19
C PRO A 292 -14.30 8.56 -28.20
N ARG A 293 -13.02 8.79 -27.89
CA ARG A 293 -12.09 9.25 -28.91
C ARG A 293 -11.76 8.03 -29.75
N VAL A 294 -12.27 8.01 -30.96
CA VAL A 294 -11.94 7.04 -32.00
C VAL A 294 -10.42 6.94 -32.10
N GLY A 295 -9.87 5.79 -31.72
CA GLY A 295 -8.47 5.49 -31.95
C GLY A 295 -8.23 5.46 -33.44
N SER A 296 -7.28 6.25 -33.92
CA SER A 296 -6.68 6.01 -35.21
C SER A 296 -5.94 4.68 -35.12
N GLU A 297 -6.51 3.60 -35.65
CA GLU A 297 -5.79 2.42 -36.14
C GLU A 297 -4.80 2.80 -37.27
N ALA A 298 -4.06 3.90 -37.11
CA ALA A 298 -2.97 4.27 -37.98
C ALA A 298 -1.79 3.38 -37.60
N ASN A 299 -1.73 2.24 -38.25
CA ASN A 299 -0.55 1.40 -38.34
C ASN A 299 0.62 2.25 -38.90
N TRP A 300 1.60 2.62 -38.07
CA TRP A 300 2.76 3.42 -38.49
C TRP A 300 3.81 2.61 -39.28
N SER A 301 3.54 1.35 -39.64
CA SER A 301 4.47 0.48 -40.37
C SER A 301 4.24 0.33 -41.88
N THR A 302 3.34 1.10 -42.50
CA THR A 302 3.01 0.93 -43.94
C THR A 302 3.22 2.15 -44.85
N TRP A 303 3.84 3.23 -44.38
CA TRP A 303 4.22 4.33 -45.28
C TRP A 303 5.61 4.09 -45.85
N GLY A 304 5.65 3.29 -46.91
CA GLY A 304 6.85 3.07 -47.71
C GLY A 304 6.89 1.74 -48.43
N GLN A 305 5.87 1.40 -49.22
CA GLN A 305 5.99 0.49 -50.36
C GLN A 305 4.68 0.45 -51.17
N THR A 306 4.56 1.32 -52.17
CA THR A 306 4.41 0.98 -53.59
C THR A 306 4.33 2.26 -54.41
#